data_AF-A0A523Z197-F1
#
_entry.id   AF-A0A523Z197-F1
#
_cell.length_a   1.000
_cell.length_b   1.000
_cell.length_c   1.000
_cell.angle_alpha   90.00
_cell.angle_beta   90.00
_cell.angle_gamma   90.00
#
_symmetry.space_group_name_H-M   'P 1'
#
loop_
_entity.id
_entity.type
_entity.pdbx_description
1 polymer ?
#
loop_
_entity_poly.entity_id
_entity_poly.type
_entity_poly.pdbx_seq_one_letter_code
_entity_poly.pdbx_strand_id
1 'polypeptide(L)'
;MEITKNVILDLLPSYLENDVSADTRALVEKYLESDPQLAKIAKQSAAMEFPQDVPVSLTKEDKMDAFQETKRLLYRRTIIWAGLIAFGLLSLLGLALLAFFMLVSVT
;
A
#
# COMPACT_ATOMS: atom_id res chain seq x y z
N MET A 1 26.27 21.80 7.66
CA MET A 1 26.21 20.94 6.46
C MET A 1 26.20 21.86 5.25
N GLU A 2 27.05 21.60 4.26
CA GLU A 2 27.01 22.34 3.00
C GLU A 2 26.08 21.62 2.01
N ILE A 3 25.18 22.36 1.38
CA ILE A 3 24.28 21.81 0.38
C ILE A 3 25.03 21.82 -0.96
N THR A 4 25.24 20.63 -1.52
CA THR A 4 25.99 20.46 -2.76
C THR A 4 25.07 20.52 -3.98
N LYS A 5 25.65 20.78 -5.17
CA LYS A 5 24.93 20.75 -6.44
C LYS A 5 24.17 19.44 -6.67
N ASN A 6 24.73 18.31 -6.23
CA ASN A 6 24.11 16.99 -6.38
C ASN A 6 22.80 16.90 -5.58
N VAL A 7 22.80 17.43 -4.35
CA VAL A 7 21.57 17.48 -3.54
C VAL A 7 20.48 18.30 -4.24
N ILE A 8 20.85 19.41 -4.89
CA ILE A 8 19.88 20.20 -5.66
C ILE A 8 19.39 19.44 -6.90
N LEU A 9 20.27 18.72 -7.60
CA LEU A 9 19.88 17.86 -8.73
C LEU A 9 18.91 16.75 -8.31
N ASP A 10 19.11 16.15 -7.14
CA ASP A 10 18.21 15.12 -6.59
C ASP A 10 16.82 15.70 -6.25
N LEU A 11 16.75 16.99 -5.88
CA LEU A 11 15.51 17.70 -5.58
C LEU A 11 14.80 18.26 -6.83
N LEU A 12 15.47 18.31 -7.99
CA LEU A 12 14.90 18.88 -9.21
C LEU A 12 13.60 18.21 -9.66
N PRO A 13 13.47 16.86 -9.70
CA PRO A 13 12.23 16.21 -10.14
C PRO A 13 11.03 16.65 -9.29
N SER A 14 11.12 16.53 -7.96
CA SER A 14 10.05 16.95 -7.05
C SER A 14 9.78 18.47 -7.10
N TYR A 15 10.82 19.29 -7.32
CA TYR A 15 10.64 20.73 -7.54
C TYR A 15 9.82 21.02 -8.81
N LEU A 16 10.13 20.34 -9.92
CA LEU A 16 9.41 20.49 -11.20
C LEU A 16 7.96 20.03 -11.10
N GLU A 17 7.70 18.99 -10.30
CA GLU A 17 6.36 18.44 -10.03
C GLU A 17 5.57 19.25 -8.98
N ASN A 18 6.15 20.32 -8.43
CA ASN A 18 5.61 21.10 -7.31
C ASN A 18 5.42 20.30 -6.00
N ASP A 19 6.03 19.11 -5.86
CA ASP A 19 5.96 18.23 -4.68
C ASP A 19 7.07 18.54 -3.67
N VAL A 20 7.29 19.82 -3.37
CA VAL A 20 8.28 20.27 -2.38
C VAL A 20 7.72 21.40 -1.54
N SER A 21 8.21 21.51 -0.30
CA SER A 21 7.86 22.61 0.61
C SER A 21 8.32 23.97 0.04
N ALA A 22 7.71 25.05 0.53
CA ALA A 22 8.08 26.41 0.14
C ALA A 22 9.56 26.73 0.43
N ASP A 23 10.09 26.26 1.56
CA ASP A 23 11.49 26.47 1.94
C ASP A 23 12.44 25.73 0.98
N THR A 24 12.11 24.50 0.62
CA THR A 24 12.87 23.70 -0.35
C THR A 24 12.85 24.35 -1.74
N ARG A 25 11.70 24.90 -2.14
CA ARG A 25 11.55 25.61 -3.42
C ARG A 25 12.47 26.83 -3.49
N ALA A 26 12.43 27.69 -2.49
CA ALA A 26 13.27 28.88 -2.41
C ALA A 26 14.77 28.54 -2.43
N LEU A 27 15.15 27.42 -1.79
CA LEU A 27 16.52 26.89 -1.85
C LEU A 27 16.92 26.49 -3.28
N VAL A 28 16.09 25.71 -3.98
CA VAL A 28 16.38 25.26 -5.35
C VAL A 28 16.48 26.46 -6.30
N GLU A 29 15.54 27.41 -6.22
CA GLU A 29 15.53 28.63 -7.02
C GLU A 29 16.83 29.44 -6.86
N LYS A 30 17.28 29.64 -5.62
CA LYS A 30 18.54 30.33 -5.32
C LYS A 30 19.74 29.65 -5.99
N TYR A 31 19.77 28.32 -6.04
CA TYR A 31 20.85 27.59 -6.69
C TYR A 31 20.78 27.68 -8.22
N LEU A 32 19.56 27.66 -8.79
CA LEU A 32 19.34 27.85 -10.22
C LEU A 32 19.75 29.25 -10.70
N GLU A 33 19.53 30.29 -9.89
CA GLU A 33 20.00 31.64 -10.17
C GLU A 33 21.53 31.75 -10.17
N SER A 34 22.18 31.02 -9.25
CA SER A 34 23.64 31.08 -9.08
C SER A 34 24.44 30.26 -10.11
N ASP A 35 23.85 29.19 -10.67
CA ASP A 35 24.51 28.29 -11.62
C ASP A 35 23.72 28.18 -12.94
N PRO A 36 24.15 28.92 -13.99
CA PRO A 36 23.52 28.87 -15.31
C PRO A 36 23.52 27.48 -15.96
N GLN A 37 24.49 26.63 -15.63
CA GLN A 37 24.53 25.25 -16.14
C GLN A 37 23.45 24.39 -15.47
N LEU A 38 23.26 24.56 -14.15
CA LEU A 38 22.20 23.90 -13.41
C LEU A 38 20.81 24.34 -13.91
N ALA A 39 20.64 25.64 -14.17
CA ALA A 39 19.40 26.16 -14.78
C ALA A 39 19.13 25.55 -16.16
N LYS A 40 20.17 25.33 -16.97
CA LYS A 40 20.04 24.66 -18.27
C LYS A 40 19.59 23.20 -18.11
N ILE A 41 20.15 22.48 -17.15
CA ILE A 41 19.75 21.09 -16.84
C ILE A 41 18.28 21.07 -16.40
N ALA A 42 17.88 21.94 -15.47
CA ALA A 42 16.50 22.01 -15.00
C ALA A 42 15.50 22.29 -16.15
N LYS A 43 15.85 23.19 -17.08
CA LYS A 43 15.06 23.46 -18.28
C LYS A 43 14.97 22.25 -19.21
N GLN A 44 16.06 21.51 -19.38
CA GLN A 44 16.06 20.28 -20.19
C GLN A 44 15.22 19.18 -19.54
N SER A 45 15.30 19.02 -18.20
CA SER A 45 14.49 18.08 -17.44
C SER A 45 13.01 18.44 -17.42
N ALA A 46 12.66 19.73 -17.48
CA ALA A 46 11.27 20.17 -17.64
C ALA A 46 10.73 19.94 -19.06
N ALA A 47 11.60 20.05 -20.08
CA ALA A 47 11.24 19.87 -21.48
C ALA A 47 11.22 18.39 -21.91
N MET A 48 12.03 17.55 -21.27
CA MET A 48 11.77 16.11 -21.24
C MET A 48 10.56 15.93 -20.34
N GLU A 49 9.37 15.99 -20.94
CA GLU A 49 8.18 15.46 -20.30
C GLU A 49 8.55 14.05 -19.84
N PHE A 50 8.77 13.89 -18.52
CA PHE A 50 8.57 12.60 -17.89
C PHE A 50 7.24 12.13 -18.44
N PRO A 51 7.16 10.92 -19.05
CA PRO A 51 5.90 10.41 -19.55
C PRO A 51 4.94 10.57 -18.40
N GLN A 52 4.05 11.57 -18.52
CA GLN A 52 3.23 12.02 -17.41
C GLN A 52 2.66 10.77 -16.85
N ASP A 53 2.93 10.53 -15.56
CA ASP A 53 2.43 9.42 -14.78
C ASP A 53 1.08 9.10 -15.38
N VAL A 54 1.03 8.06 -16.22
CA VAL A 54 -0.17 7.79 -17.00
C VAL A 54 -1.20 7.73 -15.91
N PRO A 55 -2.19 8.63 -15.88
CA PRO A 55 -3.16 8.55 -14.83
C PRO A 55 -3.78 7.20 -15.13
N VAL A 56 -3.35 6.19 -14.39
CA VAL A 56 -4.07 4.96 -14.24
C VAL A 56 -5.26 5.50 -13.48
N SER A 57 -6.22 5.99 -14.26
CA SER A 57 -7.57 6.24 -13.88
C SER A 57 -8.01 4.86 -13.46
N LEU A 58 -7.66 4.49 -12.22
CA LEU A 58 -8.13 3.31 -11.53
C LEU A 58 -9.62 3.50 -11.58
N THR A 59 -10.24 2.90 -12.59
CA THR A 59 -11.67 3.01 -12.73
C THR A 59 -12.25 2.35 -11.48
N LYS A 60 -13.47 2.73 -11.14
CA LYS A 60 -14.14 2.17 -9.96
C LYS A 60 -14.20 0.64 -10.03
N GLU A 61 -14.13 0.08 -11.24
CA GLU A 61 -14.00 -1.34 -11.53
C GLU A 61 -12.69 -1.95 -11.00
N ASP A 62 -11.52 -1.36 -11.27
CA ASP A 62 -10.22 -1.91 -10.83
C ASP A 62 -10.10 -2.00 -9.29
N LYS A 63 -10.66 -1.02 -8.59
CA LYS A 63 -10.73 -1.03 -7.12
C LYS A 63 -11.71 -2.06 -6.59
N MET A 64 -12.79 -2.32 -7.34
CA MET A 64 -13.81 -3.30 -6.96
C MET A 64 -13.29 -4.73 -7.14
N ASP A 65 -12.52 -4.99 -8.19
CA ASP A 65 -11.99 -6.32 -8.50
C ASP A 65 -10.93 -6.74 -7.47
N ALA A 66 -9.99 -5.86 -7.13
CA ALA A 66 -9.01 -6.11 -6.06
C ALA A 66 -9.68 -6.35 -4.69
N PHE A 67 -10.80 -5.67 -4.42
CA PHE A 67 -11.57 -5.86 -3.19
C PHE A 67 -12.31 -7.21 -3.19
N GLN A 68 -12.90 -7.61 -4.33
CA GLN A 68 -13.60 -8.89 -4.47
C GLN A 68 -12.65 -10.09 -4.36
N GLU A 69 -11.46 -10.00 -4.96
CA GLU A 69 -10.43 -11.04 -4.84
C GLU A 69 -10.00 -11.25 -3.38
N THR A 70 -9.75 -10.16 -2.66
CA THR A 70 -9.38 -10.19 -1.24
C THR A 70 -10.50 -10.80 -0.39
N LYS A 71 -11.75 -10.40 -0.66
CA LYS A 71 -12.92 -10.90 0.08
C LYS A 71 -13.12 -12.40 -0.11
N ARG A 72 -12.85 -12.93 -1.30
CA ARG A 72 -12.96 -14.37 -1.61
C ARG A 72 -11.95 -15.21 -0.82
N LEU A 73 -10.72 -14.73 -0.67
CA LEU A 73 -9.68 -15.41 0.12
C LEU A 73 -10.03 -15.43 1.61
N LEU A 74 -10.51 -14.30 2.14
CA LEU A 74 -10.95 -14.20 3.53
C LEU A 74 -12.16 -15.09 3.80
N TYR A 75 -13.14 -15.12 2.91
CA TYR A 75 -14.34 -15.95 3.07
C TYR A 75 -14.00 -17.44 3.09
N ARG A 76 -13.11 -17.90 2.20
CA ARG A 76 -12.67 -19.32 2.19
C ARG A 76 -11.93 -19.68 3.48
N ARG A 77 -11.04 -18.82 3.97
CA ARG A 77 -10.35 -19.01 5.25
C ARG A 77 -11.37 -19.10 6.39
N THR A 78 -12.33 -18.18 6.45
CA THR A 78 -13.36 -18.16 7.50
C THR A 78 -14.22 -19.42 7.49
N ILE A 79 -14.64 -19.92 6.32
CA ILE A 79 -15.43 -21.17 6.24
C ILE A 79 -14.64 -22.38 6.74
N ILE A 80 -13.36 -22.49 6.38
CA ILE A 80 -12.52 -23.61 6.84
C ILE A 80 -12.42 -23.61 8.37
N TRP A 81 -12.11 -22.45 8.96
CA TRP A 81 -12.04 -22.30 10.42
C TRP A 81 -13.39 -22.56 11.10
N ALA A 82 -14.47 -22.01 10.56
CA ALA A 82 -15.82 -22.23 11.08
C ALA A 82 -16.21 -23.71 11.04
N GLY A 83 -15.88 -24.42 9.95
CA GLY A 83 -16.10 -25.86 9.80
C GLY A 83 -15.33 -26.68 10.84
N LEU A 84 -14.04 -26.36 11.05
CA LEU A 84 -13.22 -27.04 12.06
C LEU A 84 -13.75 -26.83 13.48
N ILE A 85 -14.14 -25.60 13.82
CA ILE A 85 -14.70 -25.27 15.13
C ILE A 85 -16.04 -25.98 15.34
N ALA A 86 -16.94 -25.93 14.35
CA ALA A 86 -18.25 -26.59 14.42
C ALA A 86 -18.11 -28.11 14.57
N PHE A 87 -17.22 -28.74 13.81
CA PHE A 87 -16.95 -30.16 13.91
C PHE A 87 -16.36 -30.54 15.28
N GLY A 88 -15.43 -29.74 15.79
CA GLY A 88 -14.86 -29.92 17.12
C GLY A 88 -15.93 -29.86 18.22
N LEU A 89 -16.81 -28.86 18.18
CA LEU A 89 -17.92 -28.70 19.14
C LEU A 89 -18.91 -29.88 19.07
N LEU A 90 -19.30 -30.31 17.86
CA LEU A 90 -20.17 -31.46 17.66
C LEU A 90 -19.57 -32.76 18.19
N SER A 91 -18.28 -32.99 17.91
CA SER A 91 -17.57 -34.17 18.39
C SER A 91 -17.49 -34.18 19.92
N LEU A 92 -17.19 -33.03 20.54
CA LEU A 92 -17.09 -32.90 22.00
C LEU A 92 -18.46 -33.12 22.67
N LEU A 93 -19.53 -32.56 22.10
CA LEU A 93 -20.89 -32.74 22.59
C LEU A 93 -21.36 -34.20 22.46
N GLY A 94 -21.04 -34.86 21.35
CA GLY A 94 -21.31 -36.29 21.15
C GLY A 94 -20.60 -37.17 22.18
N LEU A 95 -19.31 -36.90 22.43
CA LEU A 95 -18.55 -37.62 23.46
C LEU A 95 -19.11 -37.39 24.87
N ALA A 96 -19.50 -36.15 25.20
CA ALA A 96 -20.11 -35.83 26.48
C ALA A 96 -21.45 -36.57 26.68
N LEU A 97 -22.30 -36.64 25.65
CA LEU A 97 -23.55 -37.41 25.69
C LEU A 97 -23.28 -38.90 25.88
N LEU A 98 -22.33 -39.48 25.14
CA LEU A 98 -21.96 -40.89 25.29
C LEU A 98 -21.45 -41.20 26.70
N ALA A 99 -20.59 -40.32 27.25
CA ALA A 99 -20.10 -40.45 28.62
C ALA A 99 -21.25 -40.36 29.65
N PHE A 100 -22.18 -39.43 29.45
CA PHE A 100 -23.36 -39.29 30.31
C PHE A 100 -24.24 -40.55 30.28
N PHE A 101 -24.54 -41.09 29.09
CA PHE A 101 -25.31 -42.33 28.94
C PHE A 101 -24.61 -43.52 29.60
N MET A 102 -23.28 -43.65 29.45
CA MET A 102 -22.50 -44.69 30.13
C MET A 102 -22.57 -44.55 31.65
N LEU A 103 -22.44 -43.34 32.19
CA LEU A 103 -22.53 -43.10 33.64
C LEU A 103 -23.90 -43.51 34.19
N VAL A 104 -24.98 -43.06 33.55
CA VAL A 104 -26.36 -43.38 33.95
C VAL A 104 -26.65 -44.88 33.84
N SER A 105 -26.09 -45.56 32.84
CA SER A 105 -26.26 -47.01 32.68
C SER A 105 -25.54 -47.84 33.75
N VAL A 106 -24.53 -47.27 34.43
CA VAL A 106 -23.69 -47.98 35.40
C VAL A 106 -24.17 -47.76 36.84
N THR A 107 -24.88 -46.67 37.12
CA THR A 107 -25.58 -46.39 38.40
C THR A 107 -26.95 -47.04 38.49
#